data_AF-A0A343SQU1-F1
#
_entry.id   AF-A0A343SQU1-F1
#
_cell.length_a   1.000
_cell.length_b   1.000
_cell.length_c   1.000
_cell.angle_alpha   90.00
_cell.angle_beta   90.00
_cell.angle_gamma   90.00
#
_symmetry.space_group_name_H-M   'P 1'
#
loop_
_entity.id
_entity.type
_entity.pdbx_description
1 polymer ?
#
loop_
_entity_poly.entity_id
_entity_poly.type
_entity_poly.pdbx_seq_one_letter_code
_entity_poly.pdbx_strand_id
1 'polypeptide(L)'
;MYKSKRPFLKSKRPFLKSKRPFLKSKRSFRRRLPPIQSGDRIEYRNMSLISRFISEQGKILSRRVNRLTLKQQRFITIAIKQARILSSLPFLNNEKRFKNKEKQFKNNQKRFKNNQKRFKNNEKRFKNNEKQFKNNEKRFKNNEKQFKNNEKRFKNNEKQFKRTESTARPTGLRTRKK
;
A
#
# COMPACT_ATOMS: atom_id res chain seq x y z
N MET A 1 66.26 -14.28 -17.86
CA MET A 1 66.20 -14.27 -16.38
C MET A 1 65.27 -15.38 -15.90
N TYR A 2 65.79 -16.46 -15.34
CA TYR A 2 65.00 -17.60 -14.86
C TYR A 2 64.34 -17.29 -13.50
N LYS A 3 63.01 -17.36 -13.41
CA LYS A 3 62.26 -17.26 -12.15
C LYS A 3 62.32 -18.59 -11.42
N SER A 4 63.10 -18.69 -10.36
CA SER A 4 63.14 -19.85 -9.47
C SER A 4 61.88 -19.92 -8.60
N LYS A 5 61.06 -20.96 -8.78
CA LYS A 5 59.95 -21.27 -7.89
C LYS A 5 60.49 -21.90 -6.61
N ARG A 6 60.53 -21.16 -5.50
CA ARG A 6 60.84 -21.72 -4.17
C ARG A 6 59.74 -22.70 -3.75
N PRO A 7 60.05 -23.94 -3.32
CA PRO A 7 59.04 -24.87 -2.82
C PRO A 7 58.55 -24.40 -1.44
N PHE A 8 57.23 -24.34 -1.28
CA PHE A 8 56.60 -24.02 -0.01
C PHE A 8 56.74 -25.22 0.94
N LEU A 9 57.72 -25.17 1.85
CA LEU A 9 57.89 -26.16 2.91
C LEU A 9 56.72 -26.01 3.91
N LYS A 10 55.74 -26.93 3.86
CA LYS A 10 54.69 -27.03 4.88
C LYS A 10 55.32 -27.39 6.22
N SER A 11 55.50 -26.41 7.11
CA SER A 11 55.86 -26.68 8.49
C SER A 11 54.72 -27.45 9.17
N LYS A 12 54.92 -28.75 9.42
CA LYS A 12 54.04 -29.56 10.27
C LYS A 12 54.25 -29.16 11.74
N ARG A 13 53.83 -27.95 12.13
CA ARG A 13 53.72 -27.60 13.55
C ARG A 13 52.58 -28.43 14.14
N PRO A 14 52.80 -29.32 15.11
CA PRO A 14 51.70 -30.00 15.76
C PRO A 14 50.83 -28.94 16.44
N PHE A 15 49.55 -28.90 16.10
CA PHE A 15 48.58 -28.09 16.83
C PHE A 15 48.47 -28.69 18.23
N LEU A 16 49.30 -28.20 19.15
CA LEU A 16 49.20 -28.53 20.57
C LEU A 16 47.84 -28.02 21.04
N LYS A 17 46.83 -28.89 21.03
CA LYS A 17 45.55 -28.65 21.70
C LYS A 17 45.89 -28.40 23.15
N SER A 18 45.96 -27.14 23.57
CA SER A 18 45.98 -26.80 24.97
C SER A 18 44.69 -27.40 25.55
N LYS A 19 44.82 -28.50 26.30
CA LYS A 19 43.75 -29.07 27.10
C LYS A 19 43.50 -28.12 28.27
N ARG A 20 43.08 -26.89 27.99
CA ARG A 20 42.48 -26.04 29.01
C ARG A 20 41.25 -26.80 29.47
N PRO A 21 41.19 -27.32 30.70
CA PRO A 21 39.97 -27.92 31.18
C PRO A 21 38.94 -26.81 31.11
N PHE A 22 37.92 -26.98 30.26
CA PHE A 22 36.79 -26.08 30.26
C PHE A 22 36.08 -26.31 31.59
N LEU A 23 36.50 -25.59 32.62
CA LEU A 23 35.85 -25.53 33.91
C LEU A 23 34.49 -24.87 33.65
N LYS A 24 33.51 -25.69 33.26
CA LYS A 24 32.11 -25.28 33.26
C LYS A 24 31.85 -24.79 34.66
N SER A 25 31.61 -23.49 34.80
CA SER A 25 31.04 -22.97 36.04
C SER A 25 29.89 -23.91 36.41
N LYS A 26 29.94 -24.47 37.61
CA LYS A 26 28.83 -25.23 38.17
C LYS A 26 27.73 -24.22 38.51
N ARG A 27 27.25 -23.48 37.50
CA ARG A 27 26.06 -22.68 37.61
C ARG A 27 24.98 -23.71 37.89
N SER A 28 24.58 -23.79 39.16
CA SER A 28 23.48 -24.62 39.58
C SER A 28 22.36 -24.34 38.61
N PHE A 29 21.99 -25.31 37.78
CA PHE A 29 20.72 -25.27 37.10
C PHE A 29 19.71 -25.23 38.23
N ARG A 30 19.34 -24.02 38.71
CA ARG A 30 18.28 -23.85 39.69
C ARG A 30 17.04 -24.33 38.96
N ARG A 31 16.76 -25.62 39.11
CA ARG A 31 15.56 -26.27 38.60
C ARG A 31 14.43 -25.61 39.35
N ARG A 32 13.84 -24.59 38.73
CA ARG A 32 12.60 -23.99 39.25
C ARG A 32 11.60 -25.14 39.39
N LEU A 33 10.99 -25.23 40.55
CA LEU A 33 10.00 -26.26 40.84
C LEU A 33 8.87 -26.20 39.80
N PRO A 34 8.35 -27.36 39.35
CA PRO A 34 7.26 -27.39 38.40
C PRO A 34 6.04 -26.64 38.99
N PRO A 35 5.24 -25.95 38.16
CA PRO A 35 4.05 -25.22 38.63
C PRO A 35 2.96 -26.11 39.25
N ILE A 36 3.03 -27.43 39.07
CA ILE A 36 2.04 -28.41 39.52
C ILE A 36 2.74 -29.45 40.38
N GLN A 37 2.20 -29.71 41.57
CA GLN A 37 2.69 -30.75 42.48
C GLN A 37 2.14 -32.12 42.05
N SER A 38 2.83 -33.21 42.41
CA SER A 38 2.47 -34.57 41.95
C SER A 38 1.11 -35.09 42.46
N GLY A 39 0.43 -34.35 43.36
CA GLY A 39 -0.89 -34.69 43.91
C GLY A 39 -2.07 -33.85 43.36
N ASP A 40 -1.81 -32.84 42.53
CA ASP A 40 -2.87 -31.98 42.02
C ASP A 40 -3.70 -32.71 40.95
N ARG A 41 -5.02 -32.73 41.11
CA ARG A 41 -5.95 -33.31 40.14
C ARG A 41 -6.08 -32.38 38.93
N ILE A 42 -5.59 -32.83 37.77
CA ILE A 42 -5.67 -32.10 36.51
C ILE A 42 -6.99 -32.43 35.81
N GLU A 43 -8.00 -31.60 36.03
CA GLU A 43 -9.33 -31.76 35.44
C GLU A 43 -9.60 -30.77 34.33
N TYR A 44 -10.37 -31.18 33.31
CA TYR A 44 -10.78 -30.33 32.19
C TYR A 44 -11.67 -29.15 32.61
N ARG A 45 -12.29 -29.20 33.79
CA ARG A 45 -13.16 -28.13 34.31
C ARG A 45 -12.35 -26.94 34.85
N ASN A 46 -11.09 -27.17 35.23
CA ASN A 46 -10.24 -26.15 35.85
C ASN A 46 -9.62 -25.23 34.79
N MET A 47 -10.44 -24.30 34.25
CA MET A 47 -10.02 -23.34 33.21
C MET A 47 -8.84 -22.49 33.63
N SER A 48 -8.81 -22.12 34.91
CA SER A 48 -7.70 -21.38 35.51
C SER A 48 -6.40 -22.15 35.29
N LEU A 49 -6.28 -23.41 35.69
CA LEU A 49 -5.06 -24.20 35.51
C LEU A 49 -4.71 -24.37 34.02
N ILE A 50 -5.71 -24.75 33.21
CA ILE A 50 -5.49 -25.12 31.81
C ILE A 50 -5.05 -23.93 30.95
N SER A 51 -5.62 -22.74 31.19
CA SER A 51 -5.31 -21.51 30.46
C SER A 51 -3.83 -21.10 30.54
N ARG A 52 -3.11 -21.49 31.60
CA ARG A 52 -1.67 -21.20 31.75
C ARG A 52 -0.79 -22.03 30.81
N PHE A 53 -1.30 -23.15 30.30
CA PHE A 53 -0.57 -24.09 29.43
C PHE A 53 -0.91 -23.96 27.95
N ILE A 54 -1.74 -22.97 27.60
CA ILE A 54 -2.05 -22.60 26.22
C ILE A 54 -1.45 -21.24 25.89
N SER A 55 -1.13 -21.02 24.63
CA SER A 55 -0.73 -19.70 24.14
C SER A 55 -1.96 -18.81 23.95
N GLU A 56 -1.72 -17.50 23.78
CA GLU A 56 -2.77 -16.53 23.43
C GLU A 56 -3.51 -16.92 22.14
N GLN A 57 -2.84 -17.59 21.19
CA GLN A 57 -3.43 -18.12 19.96
C GLN A 57 -4.31 -19.37 20.19
N GLY A 58 -4.35 -19.89 21.41
CA GLY A 58 -5.03 -21.11 21.78
C GLY A 58 -4.23 -22.38 21.49
N LYS A 59 -2.91 -22.32 21.21
CA LYS A 59 -2.08 -23.53 20.95
C LYS A 59 -1.56 -24.14 22.25
N ILE A 60 -1.43 -25.46 22.32
CA ILE A 60 -0.88 -26.15 23.51
C ILE A 60 0.63 -25.92 23.57
N LEU A 61 1.13 -25.41 24.69
CA LEU A 61 2.55 -25.20 24.91
C LEU A 61 3.28 -26.54 25.12
N SER A 62 4.53 -26.61 24.63
CA SER A 62 5.33 -27.84 24.74
C SER A 62 5.79 -28.11 26.18
N ARG A 63 6.06 -29.38 26.50
CA ARG A 63 6.57 -29.80 27.83
C ARG A 63 7.82 -29.01 28.26
N ARG A 64 8.73 -28.71 27.32
CA ARG A 64 9.98 -27.97 27.61
C ARG A 64 9.72 -26.55 28.10
N VAL A 65 8.67 -25.91 27.57
CA VAL A 65 8.23 -24.57 27.96
C VAL A 65 7.54 -24.63 29.32
N ASN A 66 6.61 -25.57 29.48
CA ASN A 66 5.81 -25.72 30.71
C ASN A 66 6.62 -26.28 31.90
N ARG A 67 7.75 -26.95 31.64
CA ARG A 67 8.61 -27.60 32.63
C ARG A 67 7.89 -28.62 33.51
N LEU A 68 6.99 -29.39 32.89
CA LEU A 68 6.22 -30.44 33.55
C LEU A 68 6.84 -31.82 33.35
N THR A 69 6.46 -32.76 34.21
CA THR A 69 6.73 -34.18 33.98
C THR A 69 6.00 -34.68 32.73
N LEU A 70 6.44 -35.80 32.16
CA LEU A 70 5.78 -36.39 30.99
C LEU A 70 4.32 -36.76 31.28
N LYS A 71 4.06 -37.33 32.47
CA LYS A 71 2.74 -37.77 32.92
C LYS A 71 1.78 -36.57 33.06
N GLN A 72 2.22 -35.50 33.72
CA GLN A 72 1.43 -34.26 33.86
C GLN A 72 1.11 -33.63 32.50
N GLN A 73 2.10 -33.54 31.59
CA GLN A 73 1.86 -32.97 30.26
C GLN A 73 0.82 -33.78 29.46
N ARG A 74 0.84 -35.12 29.56
CA ARG A 74 -0.18 -35.98 28.93
C ARG A 74 -1.57 -35.68 29.49
N PHE A 75 -1.73 -35.60 30.82
CA PHE A 75 -3.00 -35.27 31.44
C PHE A 75 -3.51 -33.88 31.03
N ILE A 76 -2.66 -32.86 31.04
CA ILE A 76 -3.02 -31.51 30.57
C ILE A 76 -3.47 -31.53 29.11
N THR A 77 -2.77 -32.28 28.26
CA THR A 77 -3.12 -32.37 26.84
C THR A 77 -4.50 -32.99 26.65
N ILE A 78 -4.84 -34.03 27.43
CA ILE A 78 -6.16 -34.65 27.42
C ILE A 78 -7.22 -33.66 27.93
N ALA A 79 -6.96 -33.01 29.06
CA ALA A 79 -7.86 -32.02 29.65
C ALA A 79 -8.14 -30.84 28.69
N ILE A 80 -7.11 -30.30 28.01
CA ILE A 80 -7.28 -29.24 27.00
C ILE A 80 -8.14 -29.73 25.84
N LYS A 81 -7.91 -30.95 25.35
CA LYS A 81 -8.69 -31.51 24.24
C LYS A 81 -10.16 -31.67 24.62
N GLN A 82 -10.44 -32.19 25.82
CA GLN A 82 -11.79 -32.30 26.36
C GLN A 82 -12.46 -30.93 26.46
N ALA A 83 -11.78 -29.95 27.07
CA ALA A 83 -12.28 -28.58 27.20
C ALA A 83 -12.57 -27.91 25.84
N ARG A 84 -11.81 -28.23 24.79
CA ARG A 84 -12.09 -27.75 23.43
C ARG A 84 -13.29 -28.40 22.78
N ILE A 85 -13.46 -29.71 22.97
CA ILE A 85 -14.64 -30.43 22.44
C ILE A 85 -15.92 -29.92 23.10
N LEU A 86 -15.85 -29.61 24.40
CA LEU A 86 -16.96 -29.02 25.17
C LEU A 86 -17.10 -27.50 24.98
N SER A 87 -16.41 -26.90 24.00
CA SER A 87 -16.44 -25.46 23.70
C SER A 87 -16.05 -24.53 24.86
N SER A 88 -15.43 -25.04 25.93
CA SER A 88 -14.89 -24.23 27.02
C SER A 88 -13.59 -23.52 26.63
N LEU A 89 -12.86 -24.06 25.63
CA LEU A 89 -11.68 -23.44 25.05
C LEU A 89 -11.77 -23.36 23.52
N PRO A 90 -11.38 -22.23 22.92
CA PRO A 90 -11.35 -22.10 21.47
C PRO A 90 -10.21 -22.91 20.84
N PHE A 91 -10.45 -23.43 19.64
CA PHE A 91 -9.41 -24.10 18.83
C PHE A 91 -8.40 -23.11 18.25
N LEU A 92 -8.85 -21.89 17.90
CA LEU A 92 -8.03 -20.83 17.32
C LEU A 92 -8.46 -19.46 17.85
N ASN A 93 -7.55 -18.75 18.50
CA ASN A 93 -7.76 -17.35 18.87
C ASN A 93 -7.18 -16.43 17.80
N ASN A 94 -8.06 -15.95 16.92
CA ASN A 94 -7.73 -15.07 15.81
C ASN A 94 -7.87 -13.57 16.16
N GLU A 95 -7.97 -13.20 17.43
CA GLU A 95 -8.25 -11.81 17.85
C GLU A 95 -7.31 -10.78 17.22
N LYS A 96 -6.00 -11.05 17.21
CA LYS A 96 -5.02 -10.15 16.55
C LYS A 96 -5.25 -10.04 15.05
N ARG A 97 -5.65 -11.13 14.38
CA ARG A 97 -6.01 -11.11 12.96
C ARG A 97 -7.29 -10.30 12.72
N PHE A 98 -8.29 -10.46 13.57
CA PHE A 98 -9.53 -9.67 13.49
C PHE A 98 -9.29 -8.18 13.69
N LYS A 99 -8.52 -7.79 14.72
CA LYS A 99 -8.14 -6.39 14.97
C LYS A 99 -7.42 -5.76 13.78
N ASN A 100 -6.52 -6.51 13.12
CA ASN A 100 -5.82 -6.02 11.93
C ASN A 100 -6.75 -5.87 10.72
N LYS A 101 -7.65 -6.83 10.48
CA LYS A 101 -8.67 -6.74 9.43
C LYS A 101 -9.61 -5.55 9.64
N GLU A 102 -10.00 -5.29 10.88
CA GLU A 102 -10.87 -4.16 11.23
C GLU A 102 -10.19 -2.80 10.92
N LYS A 103 -8.90 -2.67 11.23
CA LYS A 103 -8.11 -1.48 10.87
C LYS A 103 -8.03 -1.28 9.35
N GLN A 104 -7.79 -2.36 8.59
CA GLN A 104 -7.78 -2.31 7.13
C GLN A 104 -9.14 -1.86 6.57
N PHE A 105 -10.23 -2.39 7.10
CA PHE A 105 -11.58 -2.03 6.70
C PHE A 105 -11.87 -0.54 6.95
N LYS A 106 -11.52 -0.03 8.14
CA LYS A 106 -11.64 1.41 8.48
C LYS A 106 -10.87 2.30 7.50
N ASN A 107 -9.67 1.90 7.09
CA ASN A 107 -8.86 2.66 6.13
C ASN A 107 -9.49 2.64 4.72
N ASN A 108 -9.97 1.48 4.27
CA ASN A 108 -10.65 1.36 2.97
C ASN A 108 -11.94 2.18 2.92
N GLN A 109 -12.73 2.20 4.00
CA GLN A 109 -13.90 3.06 4.10
C GLN A 109 -13.55 4.55 3.97
N LYS A 110 -12.49 5.02 4.62
CA LYS A 110 -12.02 6.41 4.48
C LYS A 110 -11.63 6.72 3.04
N ARG A 111 -10.89 5.82 2.39
CA ARG A 111 -10.47 5.98 0.98
C ARG A 111 -11.67 6.05 0.04
N PHE A 112 -12.68 5.21 0.26
CA PHE A 112 -13.92 5.23 -0.50
C PHE A 112 -14.67 6.55 -0.35
N LYS A 113 -14.85 7.07 0.88
CA LYS A 113 -15.46 8.39 1.13
C LYS A 113 -14.71 9.51 0.41
N ASN A 114 -13.38 9.47 0.40
CA ASN A 114 -12.56 10.47 -0.31
C ASN A 114 -12.72 10.37 -1.84
N ASN A 115 -12.78 9.16 -2.39
CA ASN A 115 -13.04 8.95 -3.82
C ASN A 115 -14.44 9.44 -4.23
N GLN A 116 -15.46 9.20 -3.41
CA GLN A 116 -16.81 9.74 -3.67
C GLN A 116 -16.81 11.28 -3.73
N LYS A 117 -16.08 11.96 -2.82
CA LYS A 117 -15.93 13.42 -2.86
C LYS A 117 -15.24 13.89 -4.14
N ARG A 118 -14.17 13.21 -4.56
CA ARG A 118 -13.47 13.52 -5.82
C ARG A 118 -14.39 13.37 -7.03
N PHE A 119 -15.20 12.32 -7.07
CA PHE A 119 -16.16 12.10 -8.14
C PHE A 119 -17.18 13.24 -8.24
N LYS A 120 -17.79 13.64 -7.11
CA LYS A 120 -18.71 14.79 -7.06
C LYS A 120 -18.06 16.10 -7.55
N ASN A 121 -16.79 16.32 -7.21
CA ASN A 121 -16.06 17.51 -7.66
C ASN A 121 -15.77 17.47 -9.16
N ASN A 122 -15.41 16.30 -9.71
CA ASN A 122 -15.20 16.12 -11.14
C ASN A 122 -16.48 16.34 -11.93
N GLU A 123 -17.61 15.85 -11.43
CA GLU A 123 -18.92 16.07 -12.06
C GLU A 123 -19.28 17.56 -12.15
N LYS A 124 -19.01 18.33 -11.10
CA LYS A 124 -19.18 19.80 -11.11
C LYS A 124 -18.26 20.47 -12.14
N ARG A 125 -17.01 20.05 -12.23
CA ARG A 125 -16.06 20.54 -13.24
C ARG A 125 -16.54 20.26 -14.66
N PHE A 126 -17.04 19.05 -14.90
CA PHE A 126 -17.58 18.67 -16.21
C PHE A 126 -18.77 19.56 -16.62
N LYS A 127 -19.73 19.76 -15.70
CA LYS A 127 -20.87 20.67 -15.92
C LYS A 127 -20.44 22.10 -16.24
N ASN A 128 -19.40 22.60 -15.57
CA ASN A 128 -18.87 23.93 -15.84
C ASN A 128 -18.19 24.02 -17.22
N ASN A 129 -17.41 23.01 -17.59
CA ASN A 129 -16.77 22.97 -18.92
C ASN A 129 -17.81 22.91 -20.04
N GLU A 130 -18.89 22.15 -19.86
CA GLU A 130 -19.99 22.09 -20.83
C GLU A 130 -20.65 23.46 -21.05
N LYS A 131 -20.86 24.24 -19.97
CA LYS A 131 -21.37 25.62 -20.07
C LYS A 131 -20.40 26.55 -20.81
N GLN A 132 -19.09 26.43 -20.56
CA GLN A 132 -18.09 27.21 -21.28
C GLN A 132 -18.08 26.87 -22.77
N PHE A 133 -18.20 25.59 -23.12
CA PHE A 133 -18.26 25.15 -24.52
C PHE A 133 -19.47 25.75 -25.24
N LYS A 134 -20.67 25.68 -24.64
CA LYS A 134 -21.89 26.30 -25.19
C LYS A 134 -21.74 27.81 -25.39
N ASN A 135 -21.07 28.51 -24.48
CA ASN A 135 -20.80 29.94 -24.62
C ASN A 135 -19.82 30.25 -25.75
N ASN A 136 -18.76 29.45 -25.90
CA ASN A 136 -17.80 29.59 -27.00
C ASN A 136 -18.46 29.31 -28.36
N GLU A 137 -19.34 28.33 -28.45
CA GLU A 137 -20.09 28.03 -29.66
C GLU A 137 -20.99 29.22 -30.09
N LYS A 138 -21.67 29.86 -29.13
CA LYS A 138 -22.45 31.08 -29.39
C LYS A 138 -21.58 32.24 -29.88
N ARG A 139 -20.40 32.45 -29.27
CA ARG A 139 -19.43 33.46 -29.71
C ARG A 139 -18.97 33.19 -31.14
N PHE A 140 -18.67 31.94 -31.48
CA PHE A 140 -18.24 31.56 -32.82
C PHE A 140 -19.33 31.88 -33.87
N LYS A 141 -20.58 31.49 -33.61
CA LYS A 141 -21.72 31.82 -34.49
C LYS A 141 -21.91 33.32 -34.68
N ASN A 142 -21.69 34.12 -33.63
CA ASN A 142 -21.76 35.59 -33.74
C ASN A 142 -20.62 36.16 -34.58
N ASN A 143 -19.39 35.69 -34.39
CA ASN A 143 -18.24 36.12 -35.19
C ASN A 143 -18.42 35.77 -36.67
N GLU A 144 -18.98 34.60 -36.97
CA GLU A 144 -19.27 34.19 -38.35
C GLU A 144 -20.29 35.13 -39.03
N LYS A 145 -21.34 35.55 -38.30
CA LYS A 145 -22.31 36.55 -38.79
C LYS A 145 -21.65 37.91 -39.04
N GLN A 146 -20.76 38.35 -38.14
CA GLN A 146 -20.03 39.60 -38.33
C GLN A 146 -19.12 39.54 -39.56
N PHE A 147 -18.43 38.42 -39.78
CA PHE A 147 -17.59 38.22 -40.94
C PHE A 147 -18.40 38.31 -42.25
N LYS A 148 -19.53 37.61 -42.33
CA LYS A 148 -20.46 37.69 -43.48
C LYS A 148 -20.96 39.11 -43.75
N ASN A 149 -21.23 39.90 -42.69
CA ASN A 149 -21.63 41.30 -42.84
C ASN A 149 -20.49 42.19 -43.34
N ASN A 150 -19.27 41.99 -42.84
CA ASN A 150 -18.10 42.72 -43.30
C ASN A 150 -17.77 42.41 -44.76
N GLU A 151 -17.89 41.15 -45.17
CA GLU A 151 -17.69 40.74 -46.56
C GLU A 151 -18.68 41.44 -47.51
N LYS A 152 -19.96 41.55 -47.12
CA LYS A 152 -20.98 42.31 -47.88
C LYS A 152 -20.64 43.80 -47.96
N ARG A 153 -20.18 44.40 -46.86
CA ARG A 153 -19.74 45.81 -46.85
C ARG A 153 -18.55 46.04 -47.79
N PHE A 154 -17.57 45.12 -47.78
CA PHE A 154 -16.41 45.20 -48.66
C PHE A 154 -16.82 45.15 -50.14
N LYS A 155 -17.68 44.18 -50.52
CA LYS A 155 -18.22 44.08 -51.90
C LYS A 155 -18.99 45.33 -52.32
N ASN A 156 -19.73 45.97 -51.41
CA ASN A 156 -20.42 47.23 -51.70
C ASN A 156 -19.44 48.39 -51.90
N ASN A 157 -18.42 48.52 -51.05
CA ASN A 157 -17.41 49.56 -51.20
C ASN A 157 -16.63 49.41 -52.51
N GLU A 158 -16.29 48.17 -52.90
CA GLU A 158 -15.62 47.89 -54.17
C GLU A 158 -16.48 48.29 -55.37
N LYS A 159 -17.80 48.07 -55.32
CA LYS A 159 -18.74 48.54 -56.35
C LYS A 159 -18.82 50.07 -56.42
N GLN A 160 -18.77 50.76 -55.27
CA GLN A 160 -18.78 52.22 -55.25
C GLN A 160 -17.49 52.80 -55.85
N PHE A 161 -16.34 52.20 -55.54
CA PHE A 161 -15.05 52.61 -56.09
C PHE A 161 -15.00 52.51 -57.63
N LYS A 162 -15.49 51.39 -58.20
CA LYS A 162 -15.57 51.21 -59.65
C LYS A 162 -16.50 52.23 -60.34
N ARG A 163 -17.56 52.68 -59.65
CA ARG A 163 -18.48 53.73 -60.16
C ARG A 163 -17.84 55.12 -60.15
N THR A 164 -16.99 55.42 -59.18
CA THR A 164 -16.26 56.69 -59.11
C THR A 164 -15.14 56.77 -60.15
N GLU A 165 -14.48 55.66 -60.47
CA GLU A 165 -13.49 55.61 -61.56
C GLU A 165 -14.12 55.84 -62.94
N SER A 166 -15.30 55.26 -63.20
CA SER A 166 -15.98 55.40 -64.49
C SER A 166 -16.53 56.80 -64.77
N THR A 167 -16.64 57.66 -63.75
CA THR A 167 -17.15 59.04 -63.88
C THR A 167 -16.04 60.10 -63.95
N ALA A 168 -14.78 59.72 -63.76
CA ALA A 168 -13.64 60.62 -63.86
C ALA A 168 -13.25 60.87 -65.34
N ARG A 169 -13.67 62.02 -65.92
CA ARG A 169 -13.20 62.46 -67.25
C ARG A 169 -11.73 62.87 -67.19
N PRO A 170 -10.87 62.45 -68.15
CA PRO A 170 -9.48 62.87 -68.18
C PRO A 170 -9.39 64.31 -68.71
N THR A 171 -8.86 65.22 -67.90
CA THR A 171 -8.49 66.57 -68.35
C THR A 171 -7.25 66.46 -69.26
N GLY A 172 -7.46 66.59 -70.57
CA GLY A 172 -6.39 66.51 -71.57
C GLY A 172 -5.41 67.68 -71.45
N LEU A 173 -4.15 67.36 -71.15
CA LEU A 173 -3.01 68.28 -71.26
C LEU A 173 -2.70 68.54 -72.75
N ARG A 174 -3.10 69.71 -73.23
CA ARG A 174 -2.83 70.20 -74.59
C ARG A 174 -1.38 70.67 -74.67
N THR A 175 -0.49 69.86 -75.25
CA THR A 175 0.89 70.29 -75.51
C THR A 175 0.95 71.17 -76.77
N ARG A 176 1.54 72.36 -76.62
CA ARG A 176 1.67 73.38 -77.67
C ARG A 176 2.96 73.10 -78.47
N LYS A 177 2.83 72.75 -79.75
CA LYS A 177 3.97 72.57 -80.67
C LYS A 177 4.63 73.92 -80.99
N LYS A 178 5.96 73.94 -81.03
CA LYS A 178 6.79 74.99 -81.65
C LYS A 178 7.09 74.59 -83.09
#